data_AF-A0A8J7YY14-F1
#
_entry.id   AF-A0A8J7YY14-F1
#
_cell.length_a   1.000
_cell.length_b   1.000
_cell.length_c   1.000
_cell.angle_alpha   90.00
_cell.angle_beta   90.00
_cell.angle_gamma   90.00
#
_symmetry.space_group_name_H-M   'P 1'
#
loop_
_entity.id
_entity.type
_entity.pdbx_description
1 polymer ?
#
loop_
_entity_poly.entity_id
_entity_poly.type
_entity_poly.pdbx_seq_one_letter_code
_entity_poly.pdbx_strand_id
1 'polypeptide(L)' 'MALIRDVVQQALVTGVLTVEAENLLRQLLSMKYDQEDLRAFMTLQNAAMSGVVKQESRLCKG' A
#
# COMPACT_ATOMS: atom_id res chain seq x y z
N MET A 1 3.51 14.32 8.03
CA MET A 1 2.92 13.11 8.64
C MET A 1 2.45 12.25 7.48
N ALA A 2 3.13 11.15 7.17
CA ALA A 2 2.68 10.25 6.11
C ALA A 2 1.45 9.48 6.61
N LEU A 3 0.32 9.62 5.90
CA LEU A 3 -0.92 8.89 6.19
C LEU A 3 -0.99 7.67 5.28
N ILE A 4 -1.69 6.61 5.71
CA ILE A 4 -1.89 5.40 4.90
C ILE A 4 -2.49 5.78 3.54
N ARG A 5 -3.42 6.74 3.53
CA ARG A 5 -4.01 7.33 2.31
C ARG A 5 -3.00 7.85 1.29
N ASP A 6 -1.93 8.51 1.75
CA ASP A 6 -0.94 9.11 0.86
C ASP A 6 -0.10 8.03 0.15
N VAL A 7 0.32 7.04 0.93
CA VAL A 7 1.06 5.87 0.43
C VAL A 7 0.22 5.03 -0.53
N VAL A 8 -1.05 4.79 -0.17
CA VAL A 8 -2.03 4.11 -1.02
C VAL A 8 -2.22 4.86 -2.34
N GLN A 9 -2.46 6.18 -2.26
CA GLN A 9 -2.68 6.98 -3.46
C GLN A 9 -1.46 6.95 -4.37
N GLN A 10 -0.25 7.05 -3.81
CA GLN A 10 0.97 6.98 -4.59
C GLN A 10 1.09 5.62 -5.29
N ALA A 11 0.83 4.51 -4.60
CA ALA A 11 0.86 3.17 -5.18
C ALA A 11 -0.21 2.95 -6.27
N LEU A 12 -1.39 3.56 -6.12
CA LEU A 12 -2.45 3.54 -7.14
C LEU A 12 -2.07 4.37 -8.37
N VAL A 13 -1.43 5.53 -8.18
CA VAL A 13 -0.98 6.40 -9.27
C VAL A 13 0.18 5.79 -10.04
N THR A 14 1.17 5.22 -9.34
CA THR A 14 2.32 4.57 -9.99
C THR A 14 1.97 3.18 -10.53
N GLY A 15 0.89 2.57 -10.05
CA GLY A 15 0.55 1.17 -10.34
C GLY A 15 1.53 0.19 -9.73
N VAL A 16 2.37 0.62 -8.78
CA VAL A 16 3.41 -0.20 -8.14
C VAL A 16 3.41 0.04 -6.64
N LEU A 17 3.30 -1.04 -5.87
CA LEU A 17 3.48 -1.04 -4.43
C LEU A 17 4.90 -1.54 -4.11
N THR A 18 5.82 -0.62 -3.83
CA THR A 18 7.21 -0.96 -3.48
C THR A 18 7.29 -1.63 -2.11
N VAL A 19 8.38 -2.38 -1.88
CA VAL A 19 8.62 -3.02 -0.58
C VAL A 19 8.71 -1.97 0.54
N GLU A 20 9.26 -0.79 0.25
CA GLU A 20 9.33 0.33 1.19
C GLU A 20 7.94 0.87 1.56
N ALA A 21 7.07 1.09 0.57
CA ALA A 21 5.71 1.56 0.77
C ALA A 21 4.87 0.55 1.57
N GLU A 22 5.03 -0.75 1.29
CA GLU A 22 4.39 -1.81 2.07
C GLU A 22 4.86 -1.82 3.52
N ASN A 23 6.17 -1.69 3.76
CA ASN A 23 6.72 -1.70 5.11
C ASN A 23 6.22 -0.50 5.91
N LEU A 24 6.13 0.67 5.27
CA LEU A 24 5.55 1.87 5.85
C LEU A 24 4.06 1.68 6.17
N LEU A 25 3.27 1.12 5.24
CA LEU A 25 1.86 0.79 5.48
C LEU A 25 1.69 -0.16 6.67
N ARG A 26 2.54 -1.18 6.79
CA ARG A 26 2.52 -2.12 7.92
C ARG A 26 2.79 -1.42 9.25
N GLN A 27 3.74 -0.48 9.29
CA GLN A 27 4.01 0.31 10.49
C GLN A 27 2.83 1.22 10.85
N LEU A 28 2.24 1.88 9.85
CA LEU A 28 1.10 2.79 10.06
C LEU A 28 -0.16 2.02 10.51
N LEU A 29 -0.44 0.86 9.92
CA LEU A 29 -1.55 -0.02 10.32
C LEU A 29 -1.35 -0.66 11.69
N SER A 30 -0.10 -0.77 12.16
CA SER A 30 0.20 -1.22 13.52
C SER A 30 -0.06 -0.12 14.57
N MET A 31 -0.21 1.13 14.15
CA MET A 31 -0.56 2.27 15.01
C MET A 31 -2.07 2.54 14.95
N LYS A 32 -2.55 3.52 15.70
CA LYS A 32 -3.94 3.96 15.61
C LYS A 32 -4.19 4.55 14.21
N TYR A 33 -5.10 3.94 13.46
CA TYR A 33 -5.57 4.44 12.16
C TYR A 33 -7.07 4.69 12.20
N ASP A 34 -7.55 5.58 11.32
CA ASP A 34 -8.98 5.86 11.19
C ASP A 34 -9.65 4.95 10.14
N GLN A 35 -10.98 4.93 10.13
CA GLN A 35 -11.74 4.17 9.15
C GLN A 35 -11.44 4.60 7.71
N GLU A 36 -11.11 5.88 7.48
CA GLU A 36 -10.69 6.36 6.15
C GLU A 36 -9.40 5.70 5.67
N ASP A 37 -8.41 5.56 6.56
CA ASP A 37 -7.15 4.89 6.27
C ASP A 37 -7.37 3.40 5.98
N LEU A 38 -8.26 2.74 6.73
CA LEU A 38 -8.64 1.35 6.48
C LEU A 38 -9.29 1.17 5.10
N ARG A 39 -10.20 2.07 4.70
CA ARG A 39 -10.84 2.04 3.38
C ARG A 39 -9.83 2.23 2.25
N ALA A 40 -8.89 3.15 2.42
CA ALA A 40 -7.81 3.34 1.46
C ALA A 40 -6.96 2.07 1.32
N PHE A 41 -6.59 1.46 2.45
CA PHE A 41 -5.83 0.21 2.42
C PHE A 41 -6.61 -0.93 1.74
N MET A 42 -7.90 -1.09 2.00
CA MET A 42 -8.73 -2.09 1.31
C MET A 42 -8.80 -1.85 -0.20
N THR A 43 -8.85 -0.59 -0.63
CA THR A 43 -8.82 -0.21 -2.05
C THR A 43 -7.50 -0.62 -2.71
N LEU A 44 -6.38 -0.39 -2.03
CA LEU A 44 -5.06 -0.82 -2.48
C LEU A 44 -4.97 -2.34 -2.62
N GLN A 45 -5.45 -3.08 -1.61
CA GLN A 45 -5.46 -4.55 -1.64
C GLN A 45 -6.31 -5.06 -2.81
N ASN A 46 -7.48 -4.47 -3.07
CA ASN A 46 -8.31 -4.82 -4.21
C ASN A 46 -7.62 -4.52 -5.54
N ALA A 47 -6.97 -3.36 -5.67
CA ALA A 47 -6.21 -2.99 -6.87
C ALA A 47 -5.03 -3.95 -7.10
N ALA A 48 -4.35 -4.40 -6.05
CA ALA A 48 -3.29 -5.40 -6.14
C ALA A 48 -3.84 -6.77 -6.58
N MET A 49 -4.94 -7.23 -5.98
CA MET A 49 -5.61 -8.48 -6.37
C MET A 49 -6.14 -8.45 -7.81
N SER A 50 -6.63 -7.29 -8.26
CA SER A 50 -7.09 -7.09 -9.64
C SER A 50 -5.94 -6.93 -10.64
N GLY A 51 -4.69 -6.89 -10.19
CA GLY A 51 -3.50 -6.68 -11.04
C GLY A 51 -3.31 -5.23 -11.52
N VAL A 52 -4.09 -4.28 -11.01
CA VAL A 52 -3.95 -2.83 -11.29
C VAL A 52 -2.70 -2.28 -10.62
N VAL A 53 -2.36 -2.79 -9.44
CA VAL A 53 -1.13 -2.45 -8.73
C VAL A 53 -0.24 -3.68 -8.67
N LYS A 54 0.97 -3.59 -9.22
CA LYS A 54 2.00 -4.61 -9.03
C LYS A 54 2.67 -4.41 -7.70
N GLN A 55 2.50 -5.36 -6.81
CA GLN A 55 3.34 -5.46 -5.62
C GLN A 55 4.75 -5.85 -6.04
N GLU A 56 5.73 -5.09 -5.58
CA GLU A 56 7.12 -5.42 -5.77
C GLU A 56 7.42 -6.72 -5.03
N SER A 57 7.53 -7.81 -5.78
CA SER A 57 7.85 -9.12 -5.23
C SER A 57 9.19 -9.06 -4.53
N ARG A 58 9.21 -9.40 -3.24
CA ARG A 58 10.44 -9.64 -2.45
C ARG A 58 11.32 -10.78 -3.00
N LEU A 59 10.89 -11.44 -4.07
CA LEU A 59 11.37 -12.72 -4.60
C LEU A 59 12.18 -12.64 -5.91
N CYS A 60 12.55 -11.45 -6.39
CA CYS A 60 13.50 -11.33 -7.50
C CYS A 60 14.75 -10.52 -7.12
N LYS A 61 15.45 -10.96 -6.07
CA LYS A 61 16.92 -10.95 -6.13
C LYS A 61 17.31 -12.37 -6.56
N GLY A 62 17.92 -12.46 -7.75
CA GLY A 62 18.36 -13.70 -8.37
C GLY A 62 19.45 -14.42 -7.58
#